data_AF-Q9AJA2-F1
#
_entry.id   AF-Q9AJA2-F1
#
_cell.length_a   1.000
_cell.length_b   1.000
_cell.length_c   1.000
_cell.angle_alpha   90.00
_cell.angle_beta   90.00
_cell.angle_gamma   90.00
#
_symmetry.space_group_name_H-M   'P 1'
#
loop_
_entity.id
_entity.type
_entity.pdbx_description
1 polymer ?
#
loop_
_entity_poly.entity_id
_entity_poly.type
_entity_poly.pdbx_seq_one_letter_code
_entity_poly.pdbx_strand_id
1 'polypeptide(L)'
;IESDEAKQRMHDTFANKFQFNQPHIKAASHTILFAHNPHYTREDYAKVEDKGIADGRTKPEDREQAFGGFAFAELNTDESGDTATWTKSQTYLALGNTLHVLARLGIDSTPMEGVDGELIGEIFKDELGGFMCEVALAIGYHHGE
;
A
#
# COMPACT_ATOMS: atom_id res chain seq x y z
N ILE A 1 -5.39 -5.58 8.10
CA ILE A 1 -6.75 -5.80 8.65
C ILE A 1 -6.79 -7.21 9.24
N GLU A 2 -6.93 -7.33 10.57
CA GLU A 2 -6.86 -8.60 11.31
C GLU A 2 -8.05 -8.79 12.25
N SER A 3 -8.25 -7.85 13.19
CA SER A 3 -9.31 -7.94 14.20
C SER A 3 -10.71 -7.91 13.58
N ASP A 4 -11.69 -8.49 14.27
CA ASP A 4 -13.09 -8.47 13.82
C ASP A 4 -13.62 -7.04 13.64
N GLU A 5 -13.20 -6.10 14.49
CA GLU A 5 -13.51 -4.68 14.34
C GLU A 5 -12.92 -4.08 13.07
N ALA A 6 -11.65 -4.35 12.77
CA ALA A 6 -11.01 -3.88 11.55
C ALA A 6 -11.64 -4.53 10.30
N LYS A 7 -12.02 -5.81 10.38
CA LYS A 7 -12.75 -6.50 9.30
C LYS A 7 -14.13 -5.90 9.09
N GLN A 8 -14.83 -5.50 10.15
CA GLN A 8 -16.10 -4.80 10.02
C GLN A 8 -15.91 -3.45 9.33
N ARG A 9 -14.93 -2.64 9.76
CA ARG A 9 -14.58 -1.38 9.08
C ARG A 9 -14.29 -1.58 7.59
N MET A 10 -13.47 -2.58 7.24
CA MET A 10 -13.15 -2.90 5.85
C MET A 10 -14.37 -3.43 5.08
N HIS A 11 -15.27 -4.18 5.72
CA HIS A 11 -16.49 -4.68 5.09
C HIS A 11 -17.44 -3.52 4.71
N ASP A 12 -17.48 -2.48 5.54
CA ASP A 12 -18.32 -1.31 5.34
C ASP A 12 -17.84 -0.42 4.19
N THR A 13 -16.57 -0.55 3.75
CA THR A 13 -16.07 0.14 2.55
C THR A 13 -16.73 -0.33 1.25
N PHE A 14 -17.52 -1.41 1.27
CA PHE A 14 -18.25 -1.93 0.11
C PHE A 14 -19.72 -1.49 0.08
N ALA A 15 -20.13 -0.53 0.92
CA ALA A 15 -21.51 -0.06 0.97
C ALA A 15 -22.02 0.46 -0.39
N ASN A 16 -21.16 1.11 -1.16
CA ASN A 16 -21.54 1.80 -2.41
C ASN A 16 -21.33 0.95 -3.66
N LYS A 17 -20.18 0.27 -3.80
CA LYS A 17 -19.76 -0.44 -5.02
C LYS A 17 -18.91 -1.67 -4.72
N PHE A 18 -18.81 -2.55 -5.72
CA PHE A 18 -17.97 -3.76 -5.73
C PHE A 18 -18.33 -4.82 -4.67
N GLN A 19 -19.61 -4.93 -4.33
CA GLN A 19 -20.12 -5.84 -3.30
C GLN A 19 -19.78 -7.32 -3.55
N PHE A 20 -19.43 -7.71 -4.78
CA PHE A 20 -18.95 -9.07 -5.07
C PHE A 20 -17.69 -9.45 -4.28
N ASN A 21 -16.84 -8.48 -3.91
CA ASN A 21 -15.63 -8.70 -3.11
C ASN A 21 -15.90 -8.67 -1.59
N GLN A 22 -17.02 -8.08 -1.16
CA GLN A 22 -17.34 -7.86 0.26
C GLN A 22 -17.34 -9.16 1.11
N PRO A 23 -17.86 -10.31 0.63
CA PRO A 23 -17.87 -11.55 1.43
C PRO A 23 -16.47 -12.01 1.84
N HIS A 24 -15.45 -11.76 1.01
CA HIS A 24 -14.08 -12.16 1.29
C HIS A 24 -13.51 -11.47 2.52
N ILE A 25 -13.95 -10.25 2.85
CA ILE A 25 -13.35 -9.46 3.94
C ILE A 25 -13.53 -10.12 5.31
N LYS A 26 -14.70 -10.72 5.56
CA LYS A 26 -14.98 -11.43 6.82
C LYS A 26 -14.52 -12.88 6.78
N ALA A 27 -14.59 -13.52 5.61
CA ALA A 27 -14.23 -14.92 5.44
C ALA A 27 -12.70 -15.16 5.44
N ALA A 28 -11.93 -14.24 4.87
CA ALA A 28 -10.48 -14.33 4.83
C ALA A 28 -9.86 -14.23 6.22
N SER A 29 -8.64 -14.74 6.35
CA SER A 29 -7.87 -14.61 7.59
C SER A 29 -7.51 -13.13 7.81
N HIS A 30 -6.91 -12.50 6.80
CA HIS A 30 -6.47 -11.10 6.84
C HIS A 30 -6.76 -10.40 5.51
N THR A 31 -6.83 -9.07 5.57
CA THR A 31 -6.77 -8.21 4.37
C THR A 31 -5.60 -7.23 4.51
N ILE A 32 -4.81 -7.11 3.45
CA ILE A 32 -3.70 -6.15 3.34
C ILE A 32 -4.13 -5.03 2.41
N LEU A 33 -3.97 -3.77 2.85
CA LEU A 33 -4.17 -2.58 2.02
C LEU A 33 -2.83 -2.12 1.47
N PHE A 34 -2.74 -1.94 0.15
CA PHE A 34 -1.52 -1.49 -0.52
C PHE A 34 -1.64 0.00 -0.84
N ALA A 35 -1.36 0.82 0.17
CA ALA A 35 -1.48 2.27 0.06
C ALA A 35 -0.20 2.92 -0.50
N HIS A 36 -0.35 3.99 -1.28
CA HIS A 36 0.75 4.77 -1.84
C HIS A 36 0.63 6.26 -1.48
N ASN A 37 1.76 6.96 -1.37
CA ASN A 37 1.79 8.39 -1.11
C ASN A 37 1.51 9.16 -2.42
N PRO A 38 0.42 9.92 -2.54
CA PRO A 38 0.17 10.72 -3.74
C PRO A 38 1.11 11.93 -3.87
N HIS A 39 1.77 12.36 -2.79
CA HIS A 39 2.63 13.54 -2.75
C HIS A 39 3.97 13.20 -2.08
N TYR A 40 4.84 12.48 -2.80
CA TYR A 40 6.14 12.06 -2.27
C TYR A 40 7.14 13.21 -2.29
N THR A 41 7.54 13.66 -1.10
CA THR A 41 8.36 14.88 -0.95
C THR A 41 9.83 14.58 -0.68
N ARG A 42 10.67 15.62 -0.75
CA ARG A 42 12.08 15.54 -0.34
C ARG A 42 12.21 15.15 1.15
N GLU A 43 11.28 15.58 1.99
CA GLU A 43 11.25 15.20 3.42
C GLU A 43 10.93 13.71 3.61
N ASP A 44 10.11 13.12 2.74
CA ASP A 44 9.87 11.67 2.77
C ASP A 44 11.10 10.89 2.34
N TYR A 45 11.80 11.35 1.29
CA TYR A 45 13.06 10.76 0.86
C TYR A 45 14.17 10.91 1.91
N ALA A 46 14.18 12.01 2.66
CA ALA A 46 15.11 12.23 3.76
C ALA A 46 15.05 11.10 4.80
N LYS A 47 13.85 10.62 5.13
CA LYS A 47 13.65 9.47 6.05
C LYS A 47 14.31 8.20 5.51
N VAL A 48 14.29 7.98 4.19
CA VAL A 48 14.92 6.83 3.54
C VAL A 48 16.44 6.93 3.60
N GLU A 49 17.02 8.10 3.34
CA GLU A 49 18.47 8.28 3.45
C GLU A 49 18.96 8.24 4.89
N ASP A 50 18.22 8.82 5.84
CA ASP A 50 18.53 8.74 7.27
C ASP A 50 18.53 7.29 7.75
N LYS A 51 17.55 6.48 7.29
CA LYS A 51 17.53 5.04 7.55
C LYS A 51 18.70 4.33 6.88
N GLY A 52 19.05 4.69 5.65
CA GLY A 52 20.21 4.16 4.93
C GLY A 52 21.53 4.40 5.66
N ILE A 53 21.68 5.56 6.31
CA ILE A 53 22.83 5.87 7.15
C ILE A 53 22.82 5.01 8.42
N ALA A 54 21.67 4.90 9.09
CA ALA A 54 21.52 4.05 10.27
C ALA A 54 21.84 2.57 9.98
N ASP A 55 21.54 2.10 8.77
CA ASP A 55 21.82 0.74 8.30
C ASP A 55 23.25 0.55 7.76
N GLY A 56 24.05 1.62 7.68
CA GLY A 56 25.42 1.58 7.16
C GLY A 56 25.51 1.48 5.63
N ARG A 57 24.40 1.70 4.89
CA ARG A 57 24.38 1.76 3.42
C ARG A 57 25.04 3.03 2.89
N THR A 58 24.85 4.14 3.58
CA THR A 58 25.37 5.47 3.23
C THR A 58 26.19 6.00 4.39
N LYS A 59 27.36 6.61 4.14
CA LYS A 59 28.10 7.27 5.21
C LYS A 59 27.42 8.60 5.56
N PRO A 60 27.42 9.05 6.83
CA PRO A 60 26.80 10.32 7.21
C PRO A 60 27.28 11.52 6.38
N GLU A 61 28.56 11.56 6.03
CA GLU A 61 29.16 12.62 5.20
C GLU A 61 28.66 12.63 3.73
N ASP A 62 28.18 11.49 3.22
CA ASP A 62 27.72 11.34 1.84
C ASP A 62 26.20 11.60 1.69
N ARG A 63 25.52 11.99 2.78
CA ARG A 63 24.05 12.14 2.82
C ARG A 63 23.51 13.02 1.70
N GLU A 64 24.09 14.21 1.51
CA GLU A 64 23.60 15.16 0.49
C GLU A 64 23.82 14.64 -0.93
N GLN A 65 24.91 13.91 -1.18
CA GLN A 65 25.12 13.28 -2.48
C GLN A 65 24.06 12.20 -2.75
N ALA A 66 23.67 11.43 -1.72
CA ALA A 66 22.64 10.42 -1.84
C ALA A 66 21.24 10.99 -2.17
N PHE A 67 20.98 12.26 -1.81
CA PHE A 67 19.76 12.97 -2.24
C PHE A 67 19.65 13.15 -3.76
N GLY A 68 20.71 12.94 -4.54
CA GLY A 68 20.64 12.95 -6.01
C GLY A 68 19.60 11.96 -6.57
N GLY A 69 19.29 10.87 -5.84
CA GLY A 69 18.23 9.93 -6.22
C GLY A 69 16.82 10.52 -6.21
N PHE A 70 16.59 11.60 -5.46
CA PHE A 70 15.28 12.25 -5.39
C PHE A 70 14.84 12.88 -6.72
N ALA A 71 15.79 13.17 -7.62
CA ALA A 71 15.49 13.69 -8.95
C ALA A 71 14.52 12.79 -9.75
N PHE A 72 14.49 11.48 -9.50
CA PHE A 72 13.53 10.59 -10.14
C PHE A 72 12.10 10.82 -9.64
N ALA A 73 11.90 11.14 -8.37
CA ALA A 73 10.58 11.52 -7.87
C ALA A 73 10.13 12.84 -8.51
N GLU A 74 11.03 13.83 -8.59
CA GLU A 74 10.75 15.13 -9.23
C GLU A 74 10.36 14.97 -10.71
N LEU A 75 11.07 14.12 -11.46
CA LEU A 75 10.74 13.80 -12.86
C LEU A 75 9.36 13.16 -13.05
N ASN A 76 8.82 12.52 -12.01
CA ASN A 76 7.51 11.86 -12.02
C ASN A 76 6.44 12.63 -11.24
N THR A 77 6.76 13.85 -10.79
CA THR A 77 5.83 14.76 -10.12
C THR A 77 5.24 15.72 -11.15
N ASP A 78 3.92 15.86 -11.18
CA ASP A 78 3.27 16.83 -12.06
C ASP A 78 3.29 18.26 -11.50
N GLU A 79 2.77 19.23 -12.27
CA GLU A 79 2.75 20.65 -11.87
C GLU A 79 1.91 20.93 -10.61
N SER A 80 0.99 20.03 -10.24
CA SER A 80 0.18 20.11 -9.03
C SER A 80 0.87 19.50 -7.80
N GLY A 81 2.02 18.85 -7.99
CA GLY A 81 2.70 18.09 -6.96
C GLY A 81 2.21 16.65 -6.84
N ASP A 82 1.40 16.16 -7.77
CA ASP A 82 0.90 14.79 -7.78
C ASP A 82 1.99 13.84 -8.32
N THR A 83 2.28 12.80 -7.53
CA THR A 83 3.22 11.70 -7.81
C THR A 83 2.53 10.33 -7.77
N ALA A 84 1.21 10.30 -7.62
CA ALA A 84 0.39 9.12 -7.43
C ALA A 84 0.65 8.04 -8.48
N THR A 85 0.73 8.40 -9.76
CA THR A 85 0.94 7.45 -10.85
C THR A 85 2.24 6.64 -10.66
N TRP A 86 3.31 7.32 -10.24
CA TRP A 86 4.61 6.69 -10.02
C TRP A 86 4.64 5.88 -8.72
N THR A 87 4.10 6.42 -7.62
CA THR A 87 4.10 5.71 -6.33
C THR A 87 3.15 4.53 -6.31
N LYS A 88 1.99 4.61 -6.98
CA LYS A 88 1.06 3.50 -7.18
C LYS A 88 1.70 2.35 -7.92
N SER A 89 2.50 2.62 -8.95
CA SER A 89 3.22 1.55 -9.66
C SER A 89 4.14 0.75 -8.72
N GLN A 90 4.70 1.38 -7.68
CA GLN A 90 5.54 0.70 -6.68
C GLN A 90 4.72 -0.26 -5.79
N THR A 91 3.46 0.07 -5.48
CA THR A 91 2.61 -0.84 -4.71
C THR A 91 2.22 -2.08 -5.49
N TYR A 92 2.11 -2.01 -6.82
CA TYR A 92 1.88 -3.17 -7.68
C TYR A 92 3.12 -4.08 -7.77
N LEU A 93 4.33 -3.50 -7.75
CA LEU A 93 5.57 -4.29 -7.60
C LEU A 93 5.58 -5.04 -6.25
N ALA A 94 5.21 -4.35 -5.16
CA ALA A 94 5.09 -4.96 -3.84
C ALA A 94 3.99 -6.04 -3.78
N LEU A 95 2.85 -5.81 -4.45
CA LEU A 95 1.77 -6.79 -4.57
C LEU A 95 2.26 -8.03 -5.33
N GLY A 96 2.91 -7.87 -6.48
CA GLY A 96 3.49 -8.98 -7.26
C GLY A 96 4.48 -9.81 -6.46
N ASN A 97 5.36 -9.16 -5.69
CA ASN A 97 6.26 -9.84 -4.76
C ASN A 97 5.48 -10.61 -3.67
N THR A 98 4.46 -9.98 -3.09
CA THR A 98 3.62 -10.60 -2.04
C THR A 98 2.91 -11.85 -2.56
N LEU A 99 2.30 -11.78 -3.75
CA LEU A 99 1.63 -12.93 -4.37
C LEU A 99 2.60 -14.10 -4.59
N HIS A 100 3.82 -13.82 -5.05
CA HIS A 100 4.84 -14.86 -5.23
C HIS A 100 5.26 -15.50 -3.90
N VAL A 101 5.37 -14.71 -2.83
CA VAL A 101 5.69 -15.22 -1.48
C VAL A 101 4.54 -16.07 -0.93
N LEU A 102 3.28 -15.64 -1.06
CA LEU A 102 2.12 -16.39 -0.57
C LEU A 102 2.00 -17.75 -1.26
N ALA A 103 2.25 -17.82 -2.58
CA ALA A 103 2.30 -19.08 -3.30
C ALA A 103 3.36 -20.05 -2.74
N ARG A 104 4.54 -19.54 -2.36
CA ARG A 104 5.61 -20.35 -1.74
C ARG A 104 5.27 -20.82 -0.33
N LEU A 105 4.43 -20.09 0.38
CA LEU A 105 3.96 -20.43 1.72
C LEU A 105 2.70 -21.31 1.71
N GLY A 106 2.11 -21.57 0.54
CA GLY A 106 0.85 -22.31 0.41
C GLY A 106 -0.34 -21.57 1.02
N ILE A 107 -0.35 -20.24 0.95
CA ILE A 107 -1.44 -19.39 1.42
C ILE A 107 -2.22 -18.89 0.20
N ASP A 108 -3.54 -19.06 0.24
CA ASP A 108 -4.44 -18.58 -0.82
C ASP A 108 -4.66 -17.08 -0.70
N SER A 109 -4.93 -16.44 -1.84
CA SER A 109 -5.16 -15.00 -1.86
C SER A 109 -6.04 -14.53 -3.01
N THR A 110 -6.70 -13.40 -2.80
CA THR A 110 -7.54 -12.71 -3.78
C THR A 110 -7.12 -11.25 -3.88
N PRO A 111 -6.37 -10.84 -4.92
CA PRO A 111 -6.08 -9.43 -5.17
C PRO A 111 -7.36 -8.72 -5.67
N MET A 112 -7.59 -7.50 -5.19
CA MET A 112 -8.84 -6.75 -5.41
C MET A 112 -8.54 -5.29 -5.78
N GLU A 113 -8.73 -4.92 -7.04
CA GLU A 113 -8.91 -3.52 -7.47
C GLU A 113 -10.38 -3.07 -7.36
N GLY A 114 -11.32 -4.02 -7.28
CA GLY A 114 -12.73 -3.75 -7.02
C GLY A 114 -12.94 -3.37 -5.56
N VAL A 115 -12.38 -2.24 -5.14
CA VAL A 115 -12.50 -1.64 -3.80
C VAL A 115 -12.91 -0.18 -3.92
N ASP A 116 -13.59 0.35 -2.91
CA ASP A 116 -13.93 1.78 -2.85
C ASP A 116 -12.79 2.57 -2.19
N GLY A 117 -11.83 3.04 -2.99
CA GLY A 117 -10.66 3.77 -2.47
C GLY A 117 -11.01 5.05 -1.70
N GLU A 118 -12.10 5.73 -2.07
CA GLU A 118 -12.60 6.91 -1.36
C GLU A 118 -13.08 6.53 0.03
N LEU A 119 -13.95 5.52 0.12
CA LEU A 119 -14.50 5.07 1.41
C LEU A 119 -13.45 4.38 2.29
N ILE A 120 -12.46 3.72 1.69
CA ILE A 120 -11.25 3.26 2.40
C ILE A 120 -10.50 4.46 2.99
N GLY A 121 -10.29 5.51 2.19
CA GLY A 121 -9.66 6.77 2.61
C GLY A 121 -10.40 7.46 3.77
N GLU A 122 -11.74 7.40 3.78
CA GLU A 122 -12.57 7.96 4.85
C GLU A 122 -12.54 7.11 6.12
N ILE A 123 -12.78 5.80 6.00
CA ILE A 123 -12.90 4.89 7.16
C ILE A 123 -11.54 4.65 7.83
N PHE A 124 -10.45 4.62 7.05
CA PHE A 124 -9.07 4.42 7.53
C PHE A 124 -8.23 5.68 7.46
N LYS A 125 -8.86 6.86 7.57
CA LYS A 125 -8.20 8.16 7.41
C LYS A 125 -6.98 8.34 8.30
N ASP A 126 -7.08 7.93 9.56
CA ASP A 126 -6.00 8.10 10.54
C ASP A 126 -4.83 7.16 10.25
N GLU A 127 -5.11 5.92 9.84
CA GLU A 127 -4.09 4.95 9.47
C GLU A 127 -3.42 5.27 8.12
N LEU A 128 -4.18 5.81 7.17
CA LEU A 128 -3.67 6.15 5.84
C LEU A 128 -2.90 7.47 5.85
N GLY A 129 -3.21 8.42 6.74
CA GLY A 129 -2.40 9.62 6.92
C GLY A 129 -2.16 10.43 5.64
N GLY A 130 -3.14 10.45 4.73
CA GLY A 130 -3.04 11.11 3.42
C GLY A 130 -2.62 10.21 2.26
N PHE A 131 -2.33 8.92 2.51
CA PHE A 131 -2.08 7.94 1.47
C PHE A 131 -3.38 7.51 0.80
N MET A 132 -3.28 7.10 -0.47
CA MET A 132 -4.38 6.55 -1.25
C MET A 132 -4.25 5.03 -1.35
N CYS A 133 -5.38 4.32 -1.45
CA CYS A 133 -5.40 2.86 -1.55
C CYS A 133 -6.47 2.40 -2.54
N GLU A 134 -6.05 1.91 -3.70
CA GLU A 134 -6.96 1.37 -4.72
C GLU A 134 -6.77 -0.13 -4.99
N VAL A 135 -5.88 -0.79 -4.24
CA VAL A 135 -5.70 -2.24 -4.31
C VAL A 135 -5.54 -2.85 -2.93
N ALA A 136 -6.28 -3.94 -2.69
CA ALA A 136 -6.22 -4.73 -1.47
C ALA A 136 -5.98 -6.21 -1.79
N LEU A 137 -5.53 -6.97 -0.79
CA LEU A 137 -5.30 -8.41 -0.91
C LEU A 137 -5.92 -9.13 0.27
N ALA A 138 -6.96 -9.92 0.01
CA ALA A 138 -7.46 -10.87 1.00
C ALA A 138 -6.55 -12.12 1.00
N ILE A 139 -6.19 -12.62 2.17
CA ILE A 139 -5.36 -13.82 2.32
C ILE A 139 -5.98 -14.80 3.32
N GLY A 140 -5.80 -16.09 3.09
CA GLY A 140 -6.32 -17.14 3.95
C GLY A 140 -6.20 -18.50 3.32
N TYR A 141 -7.19 -19.35 3.58
CA TYR A 141 -7.31 -20.66 2.95
C TYR A 141 -8.67 -20.73 2.25
N HIS A 142 -8.67 -21.18 1.00
CA HIS A 142 -9.91 -21.36 0.24
C HIS A 142 -10.84 -22.34 0.96
N HIS A 143 -12.14 -22.16 0.77
CA HIS A 143 -13.12 -23.10 1.29
C HIS A 143 -12.90 -24.46 0.62
N GLY A 144 -12.65 -25.50 1.41
CA GLY A 144 -12.58 -26.87 0.90
C GLY A 144 -13.94 -27.32 0.37
N GLU A 145 -13.96 -28.20 -0.61
CA GLU A 145 -15.20 -28.90 -1.00
C GLU A 145 -15.69 -29.84 0.11
#